data_AF-A0A380DJ11-F1
#
_entry.id   AF-A0A380DJ11-F1
#
_cell.length_a   1.000
_cell.length_b   1.000
_cell.length_c   1.000
_cell.angle_alpha   90.00
_cell.angle_beta   90.00
_cell.angle_gamma   90.00
#
_symmetry.space_group_name_H-M   'P 1'
#
loop_
_entity.id
_entity.type
_entity.pdbx_description
1 polymer ?
#
loop_
_entity_poly.entity_id
_entity_poly.type
_entity_poly.pdbx_seq_one_letter_code
_entity_poly.pdbx_strand_id
1 'polypeptide(L)' 'MGKYRISGVPIVDNKEDRNLVGILTNRDLRFIEDFSIKIVDVMTQENLITAPVNTTLEEAEKFSKT' A
#
# COMPACT_ATOMS: atom_id res chain seq x y z
N MET A 1 -5.46 -8.73 5.12
CA MET A 1 -4.20 -8.57 5.89
C MET A 1 -3.99 -9.69 6.91
N GLY A 2 -4.94 -9.95 7.81
CA GLY A 2 -4.81 -10.96 8.88
C GLY A 2 -4.39 -12.37 8.45
N LYS A 3 -4.80 -12.84 7.25
CA LYS A 3 -4.41 -14.16 6.72
C LYS A 3 -2.89 -14.33 6.57
N TYR A 4 -2.21 -13.32 6.04
CA TYR A 4 -0.77 -13.38 5.75
C TYR A 4 0.07 -12.54 6.73
N ARG A 5 -0.57 -11.92 7.73
CA ARG A 5 0.05 -11.04 8.73
C ARG A 5 0.89 -9.91 8.13
N ILE A 6 0.51 -9.43 6.93
CA ILE A 6 1.06 -8.22 6.30
C ILE A 6 0.24 -6.99 6.70
N SER A 7 0.88 -5.85 6.87
CA SER A 7 0.27 -4.59 7.36
C SER A 7 -0.18 -3.64 6.26
N GLY A 8 0.13 -3.94 4.99
CA GLY A 8 -0.26 -3.15 3.84
C GLY A 8 -0.50 -4.01 2.60
N VAL A 9 -1.33 -3.48 1.70
CA VAL A 9 -1.70 -4.12 0.43
C VAL A 9 -1.59 -3.06 -0.67
N PRO A 10 -0.70 -3.23 -1.67
CA PRO A 10 -0.61 -2.32 -2.81
C PRO A 10 -1.86 -2.45 -3.68
N ILE A 11 -2.31 -1.33 -4.22
CA ILE A 11 -3.50 -1.23 -5.07
C ILE A 11 -3.07 -0.84 -6.48
N VAL A 12 -3.60 -1.54 -7.47
CA VAL A 12 -3.35 -1.27 -8.89
C VAL A 12 -4.62 -0.83 -9.59
N ASP A 13 -4.47 -0.11 -10.70
CA ASP A 13 -5.57 0.39 -11.53
C ASP A 13 -6.49 -0.71 -12.06
N ASN A 14 -5.91 -1.77 -12.62
CA ASN A 14 -6.61 -2.92 -13.16
C ASN A 14 -5.71 -4.17 -13.15
N LYS A 15 -6.27 -5.31 -13.55
CA LYS A 15 -5.58 -6.61 -13.48
C LYS A 15 -4.59 -6.82 -14.62
N GLU A 16 -4.84 -6.18 -15.77
CA GLU A 16 -4.00 -6.30 -16.97
C GLU A 16 -2.73 -5.44 -16.85
N ASP A 17 -2.89 -4.13 -16.72
CA ASP A 17 -1.81 -3.14 -16.73
C ASP A 17 -1.02 -3.12 -15.41
N ARG A 18 -1.73 -3.31 -14.29
CA ARG A 18 -1.16 -3.40 -12.93
C ARG A 18 -0.32 -2.17 -12.54
N ASN A 19 -0.73 -0.99 -12.96
CA ASN A 19 -0.07 0.25 -12.55
C ASN A 19 -0.36 0.53 -11.07
N LEU A 20 0.68 0.76 -10.26
CA LEU A 20 0.52 1.10 -8.84
C LEU A 20 -0.16 2.46 -8.71
N VAL A 21 -1.32 2.49 -8.06
CA VAL A 21 -2.11 3.72 -7.83
C VAL A 21 -2.27 4.09 -6.37
N GLY A 22 -1.89 3.21 -5.45
CA GLY A 22 -2.05 3.44 -4.03
C GLY A 22 -1.60 2.28 -3.16
N ILE A 23 -1.68 2.49 -1.85
CA ILE A 23 -1.48 1.45 -0.85
C ILE A 23 -2.55 1.59 0.25
N LEU A 24 -3.11 0.45 0.66
CA LEU A 24 -4.00 0.37 1.81
C LEU A 24 -3.27 -0.28 2.98
N THR A 25 -3.24 0.39 4.13
CA THR A 25 -2.52 -0.05 5.32
C THR A 25 -3.45 -0.29 6.50
N ASN A 26 -2.96 -0.98 7.53
CA ASN A 26 -3.66 -1.08 8.81
C ASN A 26 -3.92 0.29 9.47
N ARG A 27 -3.14 1.32 9.14
CA ARG A 27 -3.34 2.67 9.67
C ARG A 27 -4.58 3.32 9.04
N ASP A 28 -4.76 3.12 7.73
CA ASP A 28 -5.92 3.63 6.99
C ASP A 28 -7.22 2.99 7.49
N LEU A 29 -7.19 1.69 7.76
CA LEU A 29 -8.36 0.95 8.26
C LEU A 29 -8.65 1.15 9.75
N ARG A 30 -7.77 1.79 10.53
CA ARG A 30 -7.89 1.85 12.00
C ARG A 30 -9.21 2.47 12.47
N PHE A 31 -9.72 3.45 11.71
CA PHE A 31 -10.92 4.21 12.05
C PHE A 31 -12.10 3.88 11.14
N ILE A 32 -11.99 2.80 10.37
CA ILE A 32 -13.01 2.40 9.40
C ILE A 32 -13.84 1.27 9.97
N GLU A 33 -15.09 1.57 10.25
CA GLU A 33 -16.08 0.62 10.74
C GLU A 33 -16.93 0.04 9.61
N ASP A 34 -17.20 0.85 8.57
CA ASP A 34 -17.92 0.43 7.38
C ASP A 34 -16.96 -0.01 6.27
N PHE A 35 -16.89 -1.32 6.03
CA PHE A 35 -16.04 -1.90 4.99
C PHE A 35 -16.71 -1.97 3.61
N SER A 36 -17.90 -1.41 3.43
CA SER A 36 -18.56 -1.33 2.12
C SER A 36 -18.06 -0.17 1.25
N ILE A 37 -17.34 0.78 1.85
CA ILE A 37 -16.73 1.92 1.16
C ILE A 37 -15.69 1.46 0.13
N LYS A 38 -15.49 2.29 -0.90
CA LYS A 38 -14.53 1.95 -1.96
C LYS A 38 -13.10 2.16 -1.46
N ILE A 39 -12.19 1.30 -1.91
CA ILE A 39 -10.76 1.37 -1.56
C ILE A 39 -10.15 2.72 -1.94
N VAL A 40 -10.55 3.27 -3.09
CA VAL A 40 -10.04 4.56 -3.60
C VAL A 40 -10.30 5.72 -2.63
N ASP A 41 -11.34 5.64 -1.80
CA ASP A 41 -11.72 6.72 -0.89
C ASP A 41 -10.88 6.73 0.40
N VAL A 42 -10.12 5.67 0.66
CA VAL A 42 -9.45 5.44 1.96
C VAL A 42 -7.98 5.03 1.86
N MET A 43 -7.51 4.64 0.67
CA MET A 43 -6.11 4.31 0.46
C MET A 43 -5.23 5.57 0.44
N THR A 44 -3.96 5.41 0.78
CA THR A 44 -2.96 6.45 0.50
C THR A 44 -2.63 6.45 -1.00
N GLN A 45 -2.73 7.61 -1.65
CA GLN A 45 -2.54 7.76 -3.11
C GLN A 45 -1.40 8.71 -3.48
N GLU A 46 -1.18 9.73 -2.65
CA GLU A 46 -0.20 10.78 -2.92
C GLU A 46 1.12 10.49 -2.20
N ASN A 47 2.21 11.06 -2.72
CA ASN A 47 3.54 10.97 -2.14
C ASN A 47 4.00 9.53 -1.84
N LEU A 48 3.59 8.59 -2.69
CA LEU A 48 4.03 7.20 -2.58
C LEU A 48 5.53 7.12 -2.85
N ILE A 49 6.26 6.67 -1.84
CA ILE A 49 7.68 6.36 -1.99
C ILE A 49 7.79 4.95 -2.58
N THR A 50 8.36 4.85 -3.78
CA THR A 50 8.58 3.57 -4.49
C THR A 50 10.07 3.33 -4.69
N ALA A 51 10.46 2.06 -4.84
CA ALA A 51 11.84 1.68 -5.15
C ALA A 51 11.89 0.79 -6.41
N PRO A 52 13.02 0.76 -7.14
CA PRO A 52 13.20 -0.09 -8.31
C PRO A 52 13.06 -1.58 -8.00
N VAL A 53 12.80 -2.38 -9.04
CA VAL A 53 12.88 -3.84 -8.94
C VAL A 53 14.28 -4.27 -8.50
N ASN A 54 14.36 -5.33 -7.71
CA ASN A 54 15.59 -5.86 -7.10
C ASN A 54 16.24 -4.96 -6.02
N THR A 55 15.53 -3.95 -5.49
CA THR A 55 15.96 -3.24 -4.28
C THR A 55 16.17 -4.23 -3.13
N THR A 56 17.34 -4.19 -2.50
CA THR A 56 17.70 -5.05 -1.37
C THR A 56 17.05 -4.58 -0.06
N LEU A 57 17.05 -5.43 0.96
CA LEU A 57 16.52 -5.06 2.28
C LEU A 57 17.30 -3.90 2.93
N GLU A 58 18.63 -3.87 2.76
CA GLU A 58 19.49 -2.81 3.29
C GLU A 58 19.23 -1.47 2.61
N GLU A 59 18.96 -1.46 1.30
CA GLU A 59 18.54 -0.25 0.59
C GLU A 59 17.13 0.17 1.00
N ALA A 60 16.21 -0.78 1.10
CA ALA A 60 14.83 -0.55 1.55
C ALA A 60 14.76 0.13 2.92
N GLU A 61 15.61 -0.29 3.86
CA GLU A 61 15.69 0.30 5.21
C GLU A 61 16.02 1.80 5.17
N LYS A 62 16.82 2.26 4.20
CA LYS A 62 17.19 3.68 4.08
C LYS A 62 16.00 4.55 3.67
N PHE A 63 15.11 4.04 2.81
CA PHE A 63 13.91 4.77 2.41
C PHE A 63 12.91 4.90 3.55
N SER A 64 12.72 3.85 4.34
CA SER A 64 11.71 3.77 5.41
C SER A 64 12.00 4.69 6.62
N LYS A 65 13.22 5.23 6.71
CA LYS A 65 13.68 6.10 7.81
C LYS A 65 13.55 7.60 7.52
N THR A 66 13.04 7.96 6.34
CA THR A 66 12.85 9.35 5.90
C THR A 66 11.42 9.78 6.17
#